data_AF-A0A846BTK9-F1
#
_entry.id   AF-A0A846BTK9-F1
#
_cell.length_a   1.000
_cell.length_b   1.000
_cell.length_c   1.000
_cell.angle_alpha   90.00
_cell.angle_beta   90.00
_cell.angle_gamma   90.00
#
_symmetry.space_group_name_H-M   'P 1'
#
loop_
_entity.id
_entity.type
_entity.pdbx_description
1 polymer ?
#
loop_
_entity_poly.entity_id
_entity_poly.type
_entity_poly.pdbx_seq_one_letter_code
_entity_poly.pdbx_strand_id
1 'polypeptide(L)'
;MTTSLLWGTIAPPVLAQTADGTSLPFPPIPSASEANETLQDSTMIRREEPNYLPDDAPNILIILLDDVGFGEAEAFGGEIHAPTIERLWDEGIAYNSFHTTSICSPTRAALLTGRNHHNVHSGTITERALDWDGYLGII
;
A
#
# COMPACT_ATOMS: atom_id res chain seq x y z
N MET A 1 -6.11 -2.58 56.61
CA MET A 1 -6.80 -2.79 55.32
C MET A 1 -6.10 -1.94 54.27
N THR A 2 -5.16 -2.55 53.56
CA THR A 2 -4.39 -1.91 52.48
C THR A 2 -4.92 -2.49 51.17
N THR A 3 -5.75 -1.73 50.47
CA THR A 3 -6.33 -2.15 49.20
C THR A 3 -5.35 -1.79 48.09
N SER A 4 -4.68 -2.80 47.53
CA SER A 4 -3.94 -2.68 46.26
C SER A 4 -4.91 -2.35 45.13
N LEU A 5 -4.63 -1.31 44.35
CA LEU A 5 -5.16 -1.16 43.00
C LEU A 5 -4.10 -1.59 41.99
N LEU A 6 -4.23 -2.82 41.49
CA LEU A 6 -3.57 -3.26 40.26
C LEU A 6 -4.30 -2.63 39.08
N TRP A 7 -3.66 -1.67 38.42
CA TRP A 7 -4.07 -1.19 37.11
C TRP A 7 -3.66 -2.23 36.07
N GLY A 8 -4.58 -3.16 35.76
CA GLY A 8 -4.45 -4.04 34.61
C GLY A 8 -4.81 -3.28 33.34
N THR A 9 -3.82 -2.94 32.52
CA THR A 9 -4.05 -2.50 31.14
C THR A 9 -4.56 -3.70 30.34
N ILE A 10 -5.86 -3.75 30.09
CA ILE A 10 -6.43 -4.66 29.10
C ILE A 10 -6.08 -4.06 27.73
N ALA A 11 -4.92 -4.44 27.19
CA ALA A 11 -4.70 -4.30 25.76
C ALA A 11 -5.69 -5.23 25.05
N PRO A 12 -6.41 -4.77 24.00
CA PRO A 12 -7.22 -5.68 23.20
C PRO A 12 -6.32 -6.80 22.68
N PRO A 13 -6.82 -8.05 22.58
CA PRO A 13 -6.04 -9.12 22.01
C PRO A 13 -5.74 -8.75 20.55
N VAL A 14 -4.49 -8.37 20.28
CA VAL A 14 -3.93 -8.45 18.93
C VAL A 14 -4.03 -9.94 18.61
N LEU A 15 -4.93 -10.30 17.68
CA LEU A 15 -5.04 -11.66 17.19
C LEU A 15 -3.63 -12.12 16.84
N ALA A 16 -3.17 -13.20 17.48
CA ALA A 16 -1.86 -13.76 17.23
C ALA A 16 -1.77 -14.11 15.75
N GLN A 17 -1.04 -13.29 15.00
CA GLN A 17 -0.92 -13.43 13.56
C GLN A 17 0.00 -14.60 13.28
N THR A 18 -0.46 -15.56 12.49
CA THR A 18 0.36 -16.69 12.10
C THR A 18 1.47 -16.18 11.17
N ALA A 19 2.72 -16.46 11.53
CA ALA A 19 3.90 -16.06 10.73
C ALA A 19 4.07 -16.92 9.46
N ASP A 20 3.09 -17.76 9.14
CA ASP A 20 3.07 -18.69 8.01
C ASP A 20 2.61 -18.04 6.70
N GLY A 21 2.41 -16.71 6.71
CA GLY A 21 2.05 -15.95 5.52
C GLY A 21 0.59 -16.07 5.06
N THR A 22 -0.24 -16.81 5.80
CA THR A 22 -1.62 -17.13 5.37
C THR A 22 -2.65 -16.04 5.68
N SER A 23 -2.31 -15.09 6.56
CA SER A 23 -3.21 -14.02 7.00
C SER A 23 -2.54 -12.65 6.91
N LEU A 24 -3.14 -11.76 6.12
CA LEU A 24 -2.77 -10.35 6.02
C LEU A 24 -3.48 -9.50 7.08
N PRO A 25 -2.97 -8.30 7.43
CA PRO A 25 -1.67 -7.73 6.99
C PRO A 25 -0.50 -8.41 7.69
N PHE A 26 0.70 -8.45 7.12
CA PHE A 26 1.86 -9.00 7.85
C PHE A 26 2.20 -8.16 9.10
N PRO A 27 2.82 -8.76 10.14
CA PRO A 27 3.21 -8.02 11.32
C PRO A 27 4.18 -6.89 10.97
N PRO A 28 4.09 -5.73 11.65
CA PRO A 28 4.96 -4.59 11.36
C PRO A 28 6.41 -4.96 11.70
N ILE A 29 7.30 -4.69 10.76
CA ILE A 29 8.73 -4.93 10.94
C ILE A 29 9.32 -3.65 11.54
N PRO A 30 10.09 -3.72 12.64
CA PRO A 30 10.72 -2.54 13.23
C PRO A 30 11.72 -1.89 12.27
N SER A 31 12.07 -0.63 12.51
CA SER A 31 13.18 0.01 11.79
C SER A 31 14.47 -0.76 12.05
N ALA A 32 15.23 -1.06 10.99
CA ALA A 32 16.61 -1.54 11.12
C ALA A 32 17.60 -0.38 11.30
N SER A 33 17.14 0.85 11.06
CA SER A 33 17.93 2.08 11.17
C SER A 33 17.80 2.71 12.56
N GLU A 34 18.86 3.34 13.03
CA GLU A 34 18.90 4.14 14.26
C GLU A 34 19.11 5.62 13.91
N ALA A 35 18.19 6.49 14.34
CA ALA A 35 18.29 7.93 14.15
C ALA A 35 18.82 8.60 15.43
N ASN A 36 19.95 9.27 15.32
CA ASN A 36 20.60 10.03 16.39
C ASN A 36 20.48 11.55 16.13
N GLU A 37 21.01 12.39 17.02
CA GLU A 37 20.91 13.87 16.91
C GLU A 37 21.53 14.41 15.62
N THR A 38 22.59 13.76 15.11
CA THR A 38 23.24 14.10 13.86
C THR A 38 23.18 12.95 12.86
N LEU A 39 23.28 13.28 11.57
CA LEU A 39 23.30 12.27 10.50
C LEU A 39 24.56 11.40 10.59
N GLN A 40 25.69 11.97 11.06
CA GLN A 40 26.96 11.29 11.22
C GLN A 40 26.90 10.18 12.28
N ASP A 41 26.11 10.39 13.33
CA ASP A 41 25.91 9.41 14.40
C ASP A 41 24.74 8.45 14.10
N SER A 42 23.96 8.72 13.05
CA SER A 42 22.82 7.89 12.64
C SER A 42 23.26 6.74 11.76
N THR A 43 22.52 5.62 11.83
CA THR A 43 22.71 4.49 10.92
C THR A 43 21.47 4.29 10.06
N MET A 44 21.65 4.33 8.73
CA MET A 44 20.60 3.99 7.78
C MET A 44 20.84 2.58 7.24
N ILE A 45 20.03 1.64 7.70
CA ILE A 45 20.04 0.25 7.26
C ILE A 45 18.70 -0.04 6.60
N ARG A 46 18.76 -0.56 5.36
CA ARG A 46 17.56 -1.05 4.68
C ARG A 46 16.99 -2.21 5.50
N ARG A 47 15.74 -2.08 5.89
CA ARG A 47 14.98 -3.14 6.53
C ARG A 47 14.92 -4.36 5.61
N GLU A 48 15.24 -5.53 6.17
CA GLU A 48 14.99 -6.81 5.51
C GLU A 48 13.56 -7.23 5.81
N GLU A 49 12.79 -7.49 4.77
CA GLU A 49 11.44 -8.03 4.90
C GLU A 49 11.53 -9.55 4.86
N PRO A 50 11.00 -10.26 5.87
CA PRO A 50 10.96 -11.71 5.82
C PRO A 50 10.10 -12.17 4.64
N ASN A 51 10.59 -13.19 3.93
CA ASN A 51 9.80 -13.83 2.89
C ASN A 51 8.74 -14.71 3.55
N TYR A 52 7.48 -14.29 3.45
CA TYR A 52 6.33 -15.06 3.94
C TYR A 52 5.75 -16.00 2.86
N LEU A 53 6.30 -15.98 1.64
CA LEU A 53 5.76 -16.72 0.50
C LEU A 53 6.55 -18.00 0.25
N PRO A 54 5.91 -19.07 -0.27
CA PRO A 54 6.59 -20.25 -0.78
C PRO A 54 7.60 -19.92 -1.89
N ASP A 55 8.63 -20.77 -2.04
CA ASP A 55 9.69 -20.59 -3.05
C ASP A 55 9.16 -20.62 -4.50
N ASP A 56 8.02 -21.27 -4.74
CA ASP A 56 7.37 -21.39 -6.05
C ASP A 56 6.25 -20.36 -6.29
N ALA A 57 6.09 -19.38 -5.39
CA ALA A 57 5.11 -18.32 -5.57
C ALA A 57 5.42 -17.46 -6.82
N PRO A 58 4.41 -17.10 -7.64
CA PRO A 58 4.64 -16.25 -8.80
C PRO A 58 4.98 -14.83 -8.37
N ASN A 59 5.86 -14.18 -9.14
CA ASN A 59 6.11 -12.75 -8.99
C ASN A 59 4.97 -11.95 -9.61
N ILE A 60 4.43 -10.99 -8.86
CA ILE A 60 3.41 -10.05 -9.34
C ILE A 60 4.04 -8.66 -9.42
N LEU A 61 4.08 -8.07 -10.61
CA LEU A 61 4.54 -6.71 -10.83
C LEU A 61 3.35 -5.82 -11.20
N ILE A 62 3.07 -4.81 -10.37
CA ILE A 62 2.04 -3.81 -10.64
C ILE A 62 2.73 -2.51 -11.08
N ILE A 63 2.44 -2.06 -12.30
CA ILE A 63 2.89 -0.77 -12.83
C ILE A 63 1.67 0.16 -12.85
N LEU A 64 1.70 1.20 -12.03
CA LEU A 64 0.68 2.25 -11.99
C LEU A 64 1.30 3.56 -12.47
N LEU A 65 0.78 4.11 -13.56
CA LEU A 65 1.20 5.40 -14.10
C LEU A 65 0.35 6.51 -13.47
N ASP A 66 0.98 7.63 -13.12
CA ASP A 66 0.33 8.78 -12.48
C ASP A 66 -0.16 9.74 -13.56
N ASP A 67 -1.44 10.13 -13.50
CA ASP A 67 -2.09 11.10 -14.38
C ASP A 67 -1.98 10.85 -15.91
N VAL A 68 -1.68 9.61 -16.33
CA VAL A 68 -1.64 9.23 -17.75
C VAL A 68 -3.06 9.08 -18.31
N GLY A 69 -3.32 9.77 -19.42
CA GLY A 69 -4.62 9.73 -20.09
C GLY A 69 -4.83 8.42 -20.86
N PHE A 70 -6.05 7.87 -20.82
CA PHE A 70 -6.40 6.62 -21.49
C PHE A 70 -6.05 6.62 -22.98
N GLY A 71 -6.27 7.73 -23.68
CA GLY A 71 -6.03 7.88 -25.13
C GLY A 71 -4.67 8.45 -25.49
N GLU A 72 -3.67 8.44 -24.59
CA GLU A 72 -2.34 9.00 -24.90
C GLU A 72 -1.46 8.02 -25.68
N ALA A 73 -1.46 6.74 -25.31
CA ALA A 73 -0.66 5.71 -25.97
C ALA A 73 -1.28 5.21 -27.28
N GLU A 74 -0.45 4.89 -28.27
CA GLU A 74 -0.88 4.38 -29.59
C GLU A 74 -1.75 3.11 -29.49
N ALA A 75 -1.51 2.26 -28.48
CA ALA A 75 -2.29 1.06 -28.21
C ALA A 75 -3.78 1.34 -27.92
N PHE A 76 -4.10 2.56 -27.46
CA PHE A 76 -5.46 3.03 -27.22
C PHE A 76 -5.90 4.12 -28.22
N GLY A 77 -5.16 4.29 -29.33
CA GLY A 77 -5.46 5.26 -30.39
C GLY A 77 -4.84 6.65 -30.21
N GLY A 78 -3.89 6.79 -29.27
CA GLY A 78 -3.15 8.03 -29.04
C GLY A 78 -1.95 8.25 -29.96
N GLU A 79 -1.26 9.38 -29.78
CA GLU A 79 -0.09 9.77 -30.59
C GLU A 79 1.25 9.31 -30.00
N ILE A 80 1.27 8.86 -28.73
CA ILE A 80 2.51 8.46 -28.07
C ILE A 80 2.90 7.04 -28.48
N HIS A 81 4.04 6.94 -29.17
CA HIS A 81 4.67 5.67 -29.49
C HIS A 81 5.23 5.01 -28.23
N ALA A 82 4.68 3.85 -27.86
CA ALA A 82 4.94 3.14 -26.61
C ALA A 82 5.11 1.63 -26.87
N PRO A 83 6.18 1.21 -27.56
CA PRO A 83 6.34 -0.17 -28.06
C PRO A 83 6.40 -1.23 -26.95
N THR A 84 6.85 -0.85 -25.75
CA THR A 84 6.83 -1.77 -24.60
C THR A 84 5.41 -2.06 -24.11
N ILE A 85 4.51 -1.06 -24.14
CA ILE A 85 3.10 -1.24 -23.76
C ILE A 85 2.38 -2.05 -24.83
N GLU A 86 2.64 -1.77 -26.11
CA GLU A 86 2.10 -2.55 -27.24
C GLU A 86 2.50 -4.03 -27.14
N ARG A 87 3.76 -4.32 -26.84
CA ARG A 87 4.21 -5.70 -26.63
C ARG A 87 3.48 -6.39 -25.47
N LEU A 88 3.24 -5.67 -24.36
CA LEU A 88 2.48 -6.23 -23.23
C LEU A 88 1.00 -6.46 -23.58
N TRP A 89 0.44 -5.63 -24.46
CA TRP A 89 -0.92 -5.80 -24.97
C TRP A 89 -1.04 -7.09 -25.79
N ASP A 90 -0.12 -7.31 -26.74
CA ASP A 90 -0.14 -8.46 -27.64
C ASP A 90 0.13 -9.79 -26.92
N GLU A 91 0.94 -9.78 -25.85
CA GLU A 91 1.24 -10.95 -25.03
C GLU A 91 0.18 -11.21 -23.93
N GLY A 92 -0.80 -10.31 -23.76
CA GLY A 92 -1.63 -10.25 -22.56
C GLY A 92 -3.12 -10.02 -22.81
N ILE A 93 -3.77 -9.40 -21.81
CA ILE A 93 -5.18 -9.02 -21.85
C ILE A 93 -5.27 -7.52 -21.61
N ALA A 94 -6.04 -6.84 -22.44
CA ALA A 94 -6.31 -5.42 -22.31
C ALA A 94 -7.77 -5.15 -21.95
N TYR A 95 -8.00 -4.05 -21.24
CA TYR A 95 -9.32 -3.60 -20.80
C TYR A 95 -9.61 -2.22 -21.38
N ASN A 96 -10.78 -2.04 -21.99
CA ASN A 96 -11.28 -0.74 -22.46
C ASN A 96 -12.32 -0.12 -21.50
N SER A 97 -12.61 -0.80 -20.37
CA SER A 97 -13.52 -0.32 -19.33
C SER A 97 -12.94 -0.63 -17.95
N PHE A 98 -11.78 -0.04 -17.68
CA PHE A 98 -11.12 -0.07 -16.37
C PHE A 98 -11.28 1.30 -15.72
N HIS A 99 -11.77 1.33 -14.48
CA HIS A 99 -12.10 2.58 -13.79
C HIS A 99 -11.24 2.74 -12.53
N THR A 100 -10.61 3.89 -12.42
CA THR A 100 -9.98 4.37 -11.19
C THR A 100 -10.91 5.35 -10.48
N THR A 101 -10.47 5.89 -9.34
CA THR A 101 -11.13 7.06 -8.76
C THR A 101 -10.64 8.33 -9.45
N SER A 102 -11.28 9.47 -9.20
CA SER A 102 -10.87 10.76 -9.78
C SER A 102 -9.62 11.39 -9.15
N ILE A 103 -8.97 10.74 -8.17
CA ILE A 103 -7.81 11.27 -7.44
C ILE A 103 -6.77 10.16 -7.21
N CYS A 104 -5.47 10.52 -7.16
CA CYS A 104 -4.36 9.59 -6.97
C CYS A 104 -4.45 8.77 -5.65
N SER A 105 -4.57 9.43 -4.49
CA SER A 105 -4.60 8.73 -3.18
C SER A 105 -5.76 7.74 -3.04
N PRO A 106 -7.03 8.10 -3.36
CA PRO A 106 -8.14 7.14 -3.29
C PRO A 106 -8.01 5.98 -4.27
N THR A 107 -7.45 6.21 -5.47
CA THR A 107 -7.14 5.13 -6.43
C THR A 107 -6.12 4.14 -5.84
N ARG A 108 -5.04 4.66 -5.26
CA ARG A 108 -4.00 3.84 -4.60
C ARG A 108 -4.57 3.09 -3.39
N ALA A 109 -5.43 3.71 -2.61
CA ALA A 109 -6.10 3.08 -1.48
C ALA A 109 -6.98 1.90 -1.92
N ALA A 110 -7.78 2.09 -2.97
CA ALA A 110 -8.62 1.04 -3.51
C ALA A 110 -7.78 -0.12 -4.09
N LEU A 111 -6.69 0.20 -4.79
CA LEU A 111 -5.77 -0.79 -5.35
C LEU A 111 -5.11 -1.65 -4.26
N LEU A 112 -4.60 -1.03 -3.20
CA LEU A 112 -3.86 -1.73 -2.14
C LEU A 112 -4.76 -2.58 -1.23
N THR A 113 -6.04 -2.19 -1.08
CA THR A 113 -6.94 -2.83 -0.12
C THR A 113 -8.03 -3.68 -0.76
N GLY A 114 -8.25 -3.54 -2.06
CA GLY A 114 -9.39 -4.14 -2.77
C GLY A 114 -10.75 -3.61 -2.30
N ARG A 115 -10.79 -2.46 -1.62
CA ARG A 115 -12.00 -1.86 -1.05
C ARG A 115 -12.34 -0.54 -1.71
N ASN A 116 -13.60 -0.13 -1.62
CA ASN A 116 -13.99 1.24 -1.95
C ASN A 116 -13.20 2.21 -1.04
N HIS A 117 -12.62 3.25 -1.64
CA HIS A 117 -11.72 4.19 -0.98
C HIS A 117 -12.36 4.94 0.20
N HIS A 118 -13.68 5.14 0.20
CA HIS A 118 -14.40 5.69 1.36
C HIS A 118 -14.45 4.72 2.55
N ASN A 119 -14.44 3.40 2.31
CA ASN A 119 -14.41 2.39 3.38
C ASN A 119 -13.03 2.23 4.03
N VAL A 120 -12.00 2.86 3.45
CA VAL A 120 -10.62 2.88 3.96
C VAL A 120 -10.14 4.32 4.23
N HIS A 121 -11.10 5.21 4.51
CA HIS A 121 -10.85 6.58 4.97
C HIS A 121 -9.96 7.42 4.03
N SER A 122 -10.02 7.17 2.73
CA SER A 122 -9.22 7.84 1.71
C SER A 122 -10.12 8.43 0.63
N GLY A 123 -10.64 9.64 0.84
CA GLY A 123 -11.49 10.31 -0.17
C GLY A 123 -10.93 11.63 -0.70
N THR A 124 -9.68 11.96 -0.37
CA THR A 124 -8.93 13.12 -0.89
C THR A 124 -7.46 12.75 -1.03
N ILE A 125 -6.65 13.67 -1.53
CA ILE A 125 -5.17 13.53 -1.53
C ILE A 125 -4.67 13.45 -0.08
N THR A 126 -3.65 12.62 0.16
CA THR A 126 -3.16 12.30 1.52
C THR A 126 -2.66 13.54 2.26
N GLU A 127 -2.18 14.54 1.54
CA GLU A 127 -1.72 15.84 2.05
C GLU A 127 -2.85 16.68 2.66
N ARG A 128 -4.11 16.38 2.30
CA ARG A 128 -5.31 16.99 2.88
C ARG A 128 -6.01 16.06 3.86
N ALA A 129 -5.26 15.14 4.48
CA ALA A 129 -5.79 14.33 5.57
C ALA A 129 -6.28 15.24 6.71
N LEU A 130 -7.42 14.88 7.29
CA LEU A 130 -8.08 15.61 8.37
C LEU A 130 -8.32 14.65 9.53
N ASP A 131 -8.38 15.18 10.77
CA ASP A 131 -8.68 14.41 11.98
C ASP A 131 -10.20 14.16 12.18
N TRP A 132 -10.95 14.10 11.07
CA TRP A 132 -12.35 13.69 11.07
C TRP A 132 -12.46 12.28 10.52
N ASP A 133 -13.25 11.45 11.20
CA ASP A 133 -13.55 10.07 10.78
C ASP A 133 -13.93 10.04 9.28
N GLY A 134 -13.11 9.36 8.46
CA GLY A 134 -13.35 9.22 7.02
C GLY A 134 -12.25 9.73 6.08
N TYR A 135 -11.32 10.58 6.52
CA TYR A 135 -10.31 11.20 5.64
C TYR A 135 -8.93 11.30 6.31
N LEU A 136 -8.55 10.27 7.07
CA LEU A 136 -7.34 10.26 7.92
C LEU A 136 -6.04 10.09 7.12
N GLY A 137 -6.10 9.69 5.86
CA GLY A 137 -4.90 9.43 5.03
C GLY A 137 -4.12 8.17 5.41
N ILE A 138 -4.68 7.33 6.28
CA ILE A 138 -4.11 6.06 6.73
C ILE A 138 -4.88 4.92 6.04
N ILE A 139 -4.14 3.99 5.42
CA ILE A 139 -4.65 2.84 4.66
C ILE A 139 -4.04 1.57 5.24
#